data_AF-A0AAW2ISC6-F1
#
_entry.id   AF-A0AAW2ISC6-F1
#
_cell.length_a   1.000
_cell.length_b   1.000
_cell.length_c   1.000
_cell.angle_alpha   90.00
_cell.angle_beta   90.00
_cell.angle_gamma   90.00
#
_symmetry.space_group_name_H-M   'P 1'
#
loop_
_entity.id
_entity.type
_entity.pdbx_description
1 polymer ?
#
loop_
_entity_poly.entity_id
_entity_poly.type
_entity_poly.pdbx_seq_one_letter_code
_entity_poly.pdbx_strand_id
1 'polypeptide(L)'
;MFALLSPSCIPLHSFSYTYRTLIRSRRSYIEILKDEPGAYDRWAARGEEAMLPEVGYEDFRIGSQFWVLKRKHARIVVGERRVWSKFKLPCLRDYTCYPEEHYFATVLSMVDPRGAYRAP
;
A
#
# COMPACT_ATOMS: atom_id res chain seq x y z
N MET A 1 15.77 -5.75 0.15
CA MET A 1 14.29 -5.87 0.17
C MET A 1 13.85 -5.59 1.58
N PHE A 2 12.61 -5.15 1.76
CA PHE A 2 12.02 -4.88 3.07
C PHE A 2 10.75 -5.70 3.18
N ALA A 3 10.54 -6.36 4.30
CA ALA A 3 9.33 -7.12 4.59
C ALA A 3 8.78 -6.64 5.93
N LEU A 4 7.48 -6.42 6.02
CA LEU A 4 6.80 -6.12 7.28
C LEU A 4 6.15 -7.39 7.82
N LEU A 5 6.42 -7.70 9.09
CA LEU A 5 5.85 -8.85 9.80
C LEU A 5 5.43 -8.39 11.21
N SER A 6 4.41 -9.04 11.76
CA SER A 6 4.00 -8.87 13.16
C SER A 6 4.46 -10.07 14.00
N PRO A 7 4.40 -9.98 15.35
CA PRO A 7 4.68 -11.12 16.23
C PRO A 7 3.77 -12.33 16.01
N SER A 8 2.60 -12.13 15.38
CA SER A 8 1.65 -13.20 15.07
C SER A 8 1.89 -13.84 13.70
N CYS A 9 2.85 -13.35 12.90
CA CYS A 9 3.18 -13.95 11.61
C CYS A 9 3.99 -15.24 11.79
N ILE A 10 3.50 -16.33 11.19
CA ILE A 10 4.16 -17.64 11.22
C ILE A 10 4.64 -18.00 9.80
N PRO A 11 5.92 -18.33 9.60
CA PRO A 11 6.42 -18.71 8.28
C PRO A 11 5.84 -20.06 7.84
N LEU A 12 5.24 -20.10 6.65
CA LEU A 12 4.70 -21.33 6.05
C LEU A 12 5.72 -22.09 5.17
N HIS A 13 6.84 -21.43 4.84
CA HIS A 13 7.91 -21.99 4.03
C HIS A 13 9.27 -21.74 4.67
N SER A 14 10.25 -22.58 4.35
CA SER A 14 11.63 -22.42 4.83
C SER A 14 12.23 -21.11 4.36
N PHE A 15 13.15 -20.56 5.17
CA PHE A 15 13.88 -19.34 4.81
C PHE A 15 14.55 -19.44 3.44
N SER A 16 15.16 -20.59 3.12
CA SER A 16 15.80 -20.84 1.82
C SER A 16 14.82 -20.74 0.65
N TYR A 17 13.59 -21.25 0.80
CA TYR A 17 12.56 -21.09 -0.22
C TYR A 17 12.19 -19.61 -0.38
N THR A 18 11.81 -18.97 0.72
CA THR A 18 11.35 -17.57 0.75
C THR A 18 12.41 -16.63 0.18
N TYR A 19 13.66 -16.75 0.62
CA TYR A 19 14.78 -15.95 0.13
C TYR A 19 14.97 -16.08 -1.38
N ARG A 20 14.98 -17.33 -1.91
CA ARG A 20 15.14 -17.58 -3.35
C ARG A 20 13.98 -17.01 -4.16
N THR A 21 12.74 -17.14 -3.68
CA THR A 21 11.55 -16.58 -4.32
C THR A 21 11.64 -15.05 -4.39
N LEU A 22 11.93 -14.41 -3.26
CA LEU A 22 11.98 -12.95 -3.16
C LEU A 22 13.15 -12.35 -3.96
N ILE A 23 14.35 -12.96 -3.93
CA ILE A 23 15.54 -12.40 -4.62
C ILE A 23 15.44 -12.52 -6.14
N ARG A 24 14.84 -13.60 -6.65
CA ARG A 24 14.66 -13.84 -8.09
C ARG A 24 13.54 -13.01 -8.71
N SER A 25 12.55 -12.62 -7.91
CA SER A 25 11.47 -11.76 -8.38
C SER A 25 11.98 -10.38 -8.78
N ARG A 26 11.44 -9.80 -9.85
CA ARG A 26 11.69 -8.39 -10.23
C ARG A 26 10.64 -7.43 -9.65
N ARG A 27 9.62 -7.97 -8.99
CA ARG A 27 8.45 -7.21 -8.50
C ARG A 27 8.43 -7.13 -6.97
N SER A 28 7.70 -6.14 -6.45
CA SER A 28 7.25 -6.11 -5.06
C SER A 28 6.03 -6.99 -4.87
N TYR A 29 5.86 -7.52 -3.66
CA TYR A 29 4.68 -8.24 -3.23
C TYR A 29 3.90 -7.34 -2.28
N ILE A 30 2.80 -6.79 -2.75
CA ILE A 30 1.89 -5.95 -2.00
C ILE A 30 0.52 -6.11 -2.65
N GLU A 31 -0.54 -6.08 -1.84
CA GLU A 31 -1.90 -6.11 -2.34
C GLU A 31 -2.31 -4.73 -2.83
N ILE A 32 -2.90 -4.67 -4.03
CA ILE A 32 -3.38 -3.44 -4.68
C ILE A 32 -4.71 -3.77 -5.34
N LEU A 33 -5.79 -3.41 -4.65
CA LEU A 33 -7.17 -3.66 -5.05
C LEU A 33 -7.83 -2.36 -5.53
N LYS A 34 -8.72 -2.50 -6.50
CA LYS A 34 -9.58 -1.45 -7.01
C LYS A 34 -11.03 -1.89 -6.80
N ASP A 35 -11.94 -0.94 -6.65
CA ASP A 35 -13.40 -1.18 -6.64
C ASP A 35 -13.89 -2.03 -5.45
N GLU A 36 -13.16 -1.98 -4.35
CA GLU A 36 -13.51 -2.66 -3.11
C GLU A 36 -14.72 -2.01 -2.41
N PRO A 37 -15.62 -2.81 -1.79
CA PRO A 37 -16.70 -2.30 -0.95
C PRO A 37 -16.16 -1.38 0.16
N GLY A 38 -16.78 -0.21 0.32
CA GLY A 38 -16.38 0.78 1.33
C GLY A 38 -15.13 1.59 0.97
N ALA A 39 -14.55 1.44 -0.23
CA ALA A 39 -13.41 2.24 -0.66
C ALA A 39 -13.67 3.76 -0.60
N TYR A 40 -14.89 4.19 -0.93
CA TYR A 40 -15.27 5.60 -0.84
C TYR A 40 -15.15 6.15 0.58
N ASP A 41 -15.70 5.44 1.58
CA ASP A 41 -15.63 5.87 2.97
C ASP A 41 -14.19 5.95 3.48
N ARG A 42 -13.33 5.02 3.05
CA ARG A 42 -11.91 5.02 3.42
C ARG A 42 -11.11 6.13 2.74
N TRP A 43 -11.46 6.45 1.48
CA TRP A 43 -10.90 7.60 0.76
C TRP A 43 -11.34 8.92 1.40
N ALA A 44 -12.62 9.07 1.73
CA ALA A 44 -13.22 10.25 2.35
C ALA A 44 -13.01 10.32 3.87
N ALA A 45 -12.29 9.37 4.49
CA ALA A 45 -12.12 9.27 5.95
C ALA A 45 -11.53 10.52 6.62
N ARG A 46 -10.90 11.41 5.83
CA ARG A 46 -10.27 12.67 6.27
C ARG A 46 -11.05 13.92 5.81
N GLY A 47 -12.24 13.73 5.25
CA GLY A 47 -13.05 14.74 4.57
C GLY A 47 -13.22 14.40 3.08
N GLU A 48 -14.41 14.66 2.53
CA GLU A 48 -14.80 14.28 1.16
C GLU A 48 -13.89 14.89 0.08
N GLU A 49 -13.29 16.04 0.33
CA GLU A 49 -12.36 16.69 -0.61
C GLU A 49 -10.90 16.65 -0.15
N ALA A 50 -10.62 16.09 1.03
CA ALA A 50 -9.31 16.23 1.68
C ALA A 50 -8.17 15.60 0.84
N MET A 51 -8.47 14.52 0.14
CA MET A 51 -7.52 13.79 -0.71
C MET A 51 -7.22 14.51 -2.02
N LEU A 52 -8.09 15.43 -2.46
CA LEU A 52 -7.94 16.16 -3.71
C LEU A 52 -6.91 17.31 -3.59
N PRO A 53 -6.28 17.70 -4.72
CA PRO A 53 -6.27 17.03 -6.02
C PRO A 53 -5.28 15.85 -6.11
N GLU A 54 -4.44 15.62 -5.10
CA GLU A 54 -3.32 14.67 -5.16
C GLU A 54 -3.75 13.20 -5.36
N VAL A 55 -4.88 12.81 -4.79
CA VAL A 55 -5.42 11.46 -4.90
C VAL A 55 -6.92 11.54 -5.21
N GLY A 56 -7.26 11.46 -6.49
CA GLY A 56 -8.64 11.25 -6.90
C GLY A 56 -9.15 9.89 -6.42
N TYR A 57 -10.48 9.75 -6.32
CA TYR A 57 -11.09 8.48 -5.93
C TYR A 57 -10.65 7.32 -6.84
N GLU A 58 -10.54 7.56 -8.15
CA GLU A 58 -10.09 6.57 -9.14
C GLU A 58 -8.63 6.11 -8.98
N ASP A 59 -7.80 6.87 -8.27
CA ASP A 59 -6.40 6.54 -8.00
C ASP A 59 -6.23 5.81 -6.67
N PHE A 60 -7.19 5.96 -5.75
CA PHE A 60 -7.17 5.33 -4.43
C PHE A 60 -7.19 3.81 -4.53
N ARG A 61 -6.31 3.15 -3.80
CA ARG A 61 -6.25 1.68 -3.75
C ARG A 61 -6.37 1.19 -2.32
N ILE A 62 -7.15 0.13 -2.16
CA ILE A 62 -7.11 -0.71 -0.96
C ILE A 62 -5.97 -1.71 -1.11
N GLY A 63 -5.38 -2.10 0.01
CA GLY A 63 -4.33 -3.10 0.08
C GLY A 63 -4.18 -3.63 1.49
N SER A 64 -3.14 -4.43 1.68
CA SER A 64 -2.81 -5.02 2.98
C SER A 64 -1.78 -4.18 3.72
N GLN A 65 -1.87 -4.18 5.05
CA GLN A 65 -0.80 -3.72 5.93
C GLN A 65 0.51 -4.47 5.66
N PHE A 66 0.45 -5.74 5.23
CA PHE A 66 1.63 -6.59 5.02
C PHE A 66 2.13 -6.54 3.58
N TRP A 67 3.45 -6.43 3.43
CA TRP A 67 4.10 -6.36 2.13
C TRP A 67 5.56 -6.81 2.16
N VAL A 68 6.09 -7.11 0.98
CA VAL A 68 7.52 -7.22 0.71
C VAL A 68 7.89 -6.29 -0.45
N LEU A 69 8.64 -5.23 -0.13
CA LEU A 69 9.06 -4.22 -1.11
C LEU A 69 10.50 -4.41 -1.59
N LYS A 70 10.68 -4.23 -2.90
CA LYS A 70 12.00 -3.98 -3.48
C LYS A 70 12.54 -2.63 -2.99
N ARG A 71 13.87 -2.52 -2.93
CA ARG A 71 14.56 -1.29 -2.45
C ARG A 71 14.12 -0.05 -3.24
N LYS A 72 13.90 -0.18 -4.56
CA LYS A 72 13.40 0.91 -5.40
C LYS A 72 12.05 1.44 -4.94
N HIS A 73 11.10 0.56 -4.59
CA HIS A 73 9.77 0.95 -4.14
C HIS A 73 9.78 1.51 -2.73
N ALA A 74 10.60 0.95 -1.83
CA ALA A 74 10.79 1.54 -0.50
C ALA A 74 11.31 2.99 -0.58
N ARG A 75 12.24 3.27 -1.51
CA ARG A 75 12.72 4.66 -1.76
C ARG A 75 11.62 5.57 -2.29
N ILE A 76 10.78 5.08 -3.20
CA ILE A 76 9.64 5.84 -3.72
C ILE A 76 8.68 6.19 -2.58
N VAL A 77 8.26 5.20 -1.80
CA VAL A 77 7.24 5.40 -0.76
C VAL A 77 7.73 6.31 0.36
N VAL A 78 8.98 6.16 0.81
CA VAL A 78 9.55 7.03 1.87
C VAL A 78 9.86 8.44 1.34
N GLY A 79 10.23 8.55 0.06
CA GLY A 79 10.53 9.82 -0.58
C GLY A 79 9.28 10.62 -0.96
N GLU A 80 8.12 9.97 -1.04
CA GLU A 80 6.92 10.62 -1.53
C GLU A 80 6.25 11.49 -0.45
N ARG A 81 6.02 12.76 -0.79
CA ARG A 81 5.54 13.78 0.14
C ARG A 81 4.16 14.35 -0.21
N ARG A 82 3.76 14.38 -1.49
CA ARG A 82 2.49 14.99 -1.91
C ARG A 82 1.31 14.12 -1.50
N VAL A 83 1.31 12.86 -1.90
CA VAL A 83 0.32 11.85 -1.51
C VAL A 83 0.37 11.62 0.00
N TRP A 84 1.57 11.52 0.60
CA TRP A 84 1.69 11.37 2.06
C TRP A 84 1.08 12.55 2.82
N SER A 85 1.16 13.77 2.28
CA SER A 85 0.55 14.94 2.92
C SER A 85 -0.96 14.79 3.13
N LYS A 86 -1.63 13.94 2.34
CA LYS A 86 -3.05 13.61 2.45
C LYS A 86 -3.28 12.49 3.45
N PHE A 87 -2.56 11.38 3.32
CA PHE A 87 -2.72 10.21 4.18
C PHE A 87 -2.37 10.47 5.66
N LYS A 88 -1.50 11.44 5.94
CA LYS A 88 -1.15 11.84 7.32
C LYS A 88 -2.18 12.74 8.02
N LEU A 89 -3.19 13.24 7.31
CA LEU A 89 -4.22 14.07 7.93
C LEU A 89 -5.02 13.26 8.95
N PRO A 90 -5.50 13.92 10.03
CA PRO A 90 -6.34 13.27 11.02
C PRO A 90 -7.64 12.80 10.37
N CYS A 91 -8.14 11.68 10.88
CA CYS A 91 -9.35 11.06 10.39
C CYS A 91 -10.56 11.68 11.12
N LEU A 92 -11.70 11.77 10.44
CA LEU A 92 -12.94 12.25 11.04
C LEU A 92 -13.57 11.19 11.97
N ARG A 93 -13.31 9.90 11.69
CA ARG A 93 -13.75 8.76 12.48
C ARG A 93 -12.65 7.69 12.51
N ASP A 94 -12.24 7.28 13.71
CA ASP A 94 -11.07 6.42 13.91
C ASP A 94 -11.14 5.09 13.17
N TYR A 95 -12.32 4.47 13.09
CA TYR A 95 -12.51 3.14 12.50
C TYR A 95 -12.60 3.11 10.97
N THR A 96 -12.39 4.25 10.29
CA THR A 96 -12.47 4.34 8.82
C THR A 96 -11.11 4.53 8.16
N CYS A 97 -10.04 4.60 8.95
CA CYS A 97 -8.80 5.23 8.53
C CYS A 97 -7.57 4.36 8.76
N TYR A 98 -7.15 3.68 7.69
CA TYR A 98 -6.05 2.72 7.71
C TYR A 98 -4.97 3.13 6.70
N PRO A 99 -4.18 4.18 6.96
CA PRO A 99 -3.18 4.67 6.01
C PRO A 99 -2.17 3.58 5.60
N GLU A 100 -1.83 2.66 6.49
CA GLU A 100 -0.97 1.51 6.24
C GLU A 100 -1.56 0.51 5.23
N GLU A 101 -2.89 0.44 5.10
CA GLU A 101 -3.60 -0.39 4.13
C GLU A 101 -3.84 0.32 2.79
N HIS A 102 -3.53 1.61 2.67
CA HIS A 102 -3.95 2.41 1.50
C HIS A 102 -2.83 3.21 0.86
N TYR A 103 -1.95 3.83 1.65
CA TYR A 103 -0.90 4.73 1.17
C TYR A 103 0.06 4.02 0.22
N PHE A 104 0.58 2.86 0.64
CA PHE A 104 1.56 2.09 -0.14
C PHE A 104 0.96 1.60 -1.46
N ALA A 105 -0.26 1.04 -1.42
CA ALA A 105 -0.96 0.54 -2.59
C ALA A 105 -1.27 1.68 -3.58
N THR A 106 -1.75 2.81 -3.09
CA THR A 106 -2.08 4.00 -3.89
C THR A 106 -0.84 4.55 -4.58
N VAL A 107 0.22 4.86 -3.83
CA VAL A 107 1.47 5.42 -4.39
C VAL A 107 2.08 4.48 -5.43
N LEU A 108 2.17 3.18 -5.15
CA LEU A 108 2.78 2.24 -6.09
C LEU A 108 1.92 1.97 -7.32
N SER A 109 0.59 2.02 -7.19
CA SER A 109 -0.32 1.93 -8.34
C SER A 109 -0.17 3.12 -9.29
N MET A 110 0.01 4.32 -8.76
CA MET A 110 0.21 5.55 -9.55
C MET A 110 1.60 5.62 -10.20
N VAL A 111 2.65 5.22 -9.47
CA VAL A 111 4.05 5.46 -9.90
C VAL A 111 4.67 4.29 -10.67
N ASP A 112 4.44 3.04 -10.26
CA ASP A 112 4.99 1.84 -10.93
C ASP A 112 3.96 0.70 -11.00
N PRO A 113 2.90 0.84 -11.81
CA PRO A 113 1.77 -0.09 -11.85
C PRO A 113 2.15 -1.53 -12.24
N ARG A 114 3.29 -1.73 -12.92
CA ARG A 114 3.81 -3.04 -13.37
C ARG A 114 4.90 -3.59 -12.45
N GLY A 115 5.34 -2.80 -11.49
CA GLY A 115 6.40 -3.14 -10.54
C GLY A 115 5.93 -4.00 -9.36
N ALA A 116 4.64 -4.01 -9.06
CA ALA A 116 4.05 -4.85 -8.03
C ALA A 116 3.23 -5.98 -8.64
N TYR A 117 3.11 -7.10 -7.93
CA TYR A 117 2.03 -8.04 -8.21
C TYR A 117 0.71 -7.37 -7.83
N ARG A 118 -0.29 -7.48 -8.70
CA ARG A 118 -1.67 -7.11 -8.39
C ARG A 118 -2.41 -8.41 -8.10
N ALA A 119 -3.23 -8.43 -7.06
CA ALA A 119 -4.26 -9.45 -6.95
C ALA A 119 -5.24 -9.25 -8.13
N PRO A 120 -5.74 -10.33 -8.75
CA PRO A 120 -6.71 -10.23 -9.83
C PRO A 120 -8.00 -9.57 -9.38
#